data_AF-D5GDH3-F1
#
_entry.id   AF-D5GDH3-F1
#
_cell.length_a   1.000
_cell.length_b   1.000
_cell.length_c   1.000
_cell.angle_alpha   90.00
_cell.angle_beta   90.00
_cell.angle_gamma   90.00
#
_symmetry.space_group_name_H-M   'P 1'
#
loop_
_entity.id
_entity.type
_entity.pdbx_description
1 polymer ?
#
loop_
_entity_poly.entity_id
_entity_poly.type
_entity_poly.pdbx_seq_one_letter_code
_entity_poly.pdbx_strand_id
1 'polypeptide(L)'
;MLSSPPGLSVDTLQAKLFPDSPSATGVQRRLYVPTNGMEEEEGIRHEYKLHSIKSILARQIFEIPFSHPKELAGVFSILRQFAHVSALFKSCFSPVAGIIPKTEDSVVAAPLGDKEMDLDAFLADGNDTADGAAQPVPVDISATEGQSGAFTLGVIFPQKTGQGVVGCSFEVGRNADIRVTELSADDGKLGLDANGLEWALAIGSDLGIVVEWLRQRS
;
A
#
# COMPACT_ATOMS: atom_id res chain seq x y z
N MET A 1 16.34 33.81 -17.71
CA MET A 1 15.89 32.52 -17.14
C MET A 1 17.12 31.66 -16.94
N LEU A 2 17.54 31.45 -15.69
CA LEU A 2 18.74 30.65 -15.38
C LEU A 2 18.33 29.18 -15.40
N SER A 3 18.90 28.40 -16.31
CA SER A 3 18.72 26.96 -16.40
C SER A 3 19.31 26.26 -15.16
N SER A 4 18.56 25.31 -14.60
CA SER A 4 19.03 24.46 -13.51
C SER A 4 20.30 23.67 -13.88
N PRO A 5 21.21 23.40 -12.92
CA PRO A 5 22.43 22.64 -13.18
C PRO A 5 22.12 21.23 -13.71
N PRO A 6 22.91 20.68 -14.65
CA PRO A 6 22.75 19.31 -15.10
C PRO A 6 23.12 18.36 -13.96
N GLY A 7 22.15 17.56 -13.50
CA GLY A 7 22.35 16.53 -12.45
C GLY A 7 21.35 16.57 -11.29
N LEU A 8 20.50 17.59 -11.19
CA LEU A 8 19.49 17.70 -10.12
C LEU A 8 18.08 17.48 -10.68
N SER A 9 17.70 16.21 -10.90
CA SER A 9 16.33 15.84 -11.25
C SER A 9 15.45 15.89 -9.99
N VAL A 10 14.73 17.00 -9.82
CA VAL A 10 13.62 17.14 -8.87
C VAL A 10 12.36 16.77 -9.64
N ASP A 11 11.71 15.68 -9.22
CA ASP A 11 10.45 15.22 -9.83
C ASP A 11 9.38 15.09 -8.73
N THR A 12 8.15 14.78 -9.12
CA THR A 12 7.11 14.43 -8.14
C THR A 12 7.42 13.08 -7.50
N LEU A 13 7.01 12.90 -6.25
CA LEU A 13 7.11 11.62 -5.54
C LEU A 13 6.49 10.49 -6.37
N GLN A 14 5.34 10.77 -6.99
CA GLN A 14 4.65 9.83 -7.88
C GLN A 14 5.51 9.40 -9.06
N ALA A 15 6.13 10.36 -9.78
CA ALA A 15 6.98 10.04 -10.92
C ALA A 15 8.23 9.24 -10.53
N LYS A 16 8.75 9.44 -9.31
CA LYS A 16 9.87 8.64 -8.79
C LYS A 16 9.46 7.23 -8.34
N LEU A 17 8.26 7.08 -7.78
CA LEU A 17 7.74 5.80 -7.32
C LEU A 17 7.19 4.94 -8.46
N PHE A 18 6.64 5.58 -9.49
CA PHE A 18 5.95 4.95 -10.61
C PHE A 18 6.47 5.50 -11.94
N PRO A 19 7.73 5.19 -12.30
CA PRO A 19 8.32 5.69 -13.54
C PRO A 19 7.56 5.22 -14.78
N ASP A 20 6.95 4.03 -14.72
CA ASP A 20 6.24 3.39 -15.84
C ASP A 20 4.76 3.82 -15.92
N SER A 21 4.22 4.47 -14.88
CA SER A 21 2.84 4.95 -14.85
C SER A 21 2.72 6.21 -13.98
N PRO A 22 3.01 7.41 -14.54
CA PRO A 22 3.03 8.66 -13.78
C PRO A 22 1.65 9.11 -13.30
N SER A 23 0.58 8.59 -13.90
CA SER A 23 -0.79 8.70 -13.41
C SER A 23 -1.12 7.41 -12.66
N ALA A 24 -0.87 7.38 -11.35
CA ALA A 24 -1.19 6.24 -10.47
C ALA A 24 -2.72 6.09 -10.30
N THR A 25 -3.41 5.86 -11.42
CA THR A 25 -4.87 5.81 -11.56
C THR A 25 -5.25 4.49 -12.19
N GLY A 26 -6.07 3.70 -11.50
CA GLY A 26 -6.62 2.45 -12.04
C GLY A 26 -5.68 1.25 -11.92
N VAL A 27 -4.72 1.29 -10.98
CA VAL A 27 -3.90 0.11 -10.68
C VAL A 27 -4.76 -0.91 -9.96
N GLN A 28 -4.91 -2.10 -10.55
CA GLN A 28 -5.67 -3.18 -9.94
C GLN A 28 -4.74 -4.16 -9.22
N ARG A 29 -5.15 -4.62 -8.04
CA ARG A 29 -4.46 -5.67 -7.27
C ARG A 29 -5.46 -6.69 -6.78
N ARG A 30 -5.17 -7.97 -6.96
CA ARG A 30 -5.92 -9.06 -6.31
C ARG A 30 -5.30 -9.33 -4.94
N LEU A 31 -6.12 -9.34 -3.90
CA LEU A 31 -5.76 -9.65 -2.52
C LEU A 31 -6.42 -10.96 -2.13
N TYR A 32 -5.62 -11.90 -1.63
CA TYR A 32 -6.13 -13.15 -1.05
C TYR A 32 -6.18 -12.96 0.46
N VAL A 33 -7.38 -12.89 1.02
CA VAL A 33 -7.59 -12.74 2.45
C VAL A 33 -8.11 -14.06 3.00
N PRO A 34 -7.47 -14.67 4.02
CA PRO A 34 -7.99 -15.88 4.63
C PRO A 34 -9.35 -15.61 5.25
N THR A 35 -10.41 -16.17 4.67
CA THR A 35 -11.72 -16.18 5.30
C THR A 35 -11.72 -17.30 6.35
N ASN A 36 -12.12 -17.02 7.59
CA ASN A 36 -12.10 -18.00 8.70
C ASN A 36 -13.05 -19.21 8.54
N GLY A 37 -13.62 -19.44 7.34
CA GLY A 37 -14.43 -20.61 6.99
C GLY A 37 -13.72 -21.44 5.93
N MET A 38 -13.85 -22.76 5.98
CA MET A 38 -13.21 -23.72 5.04
C MET A 38 -13.70 -23.64 3.58
N GLU A 39 -14.14 -22.48 3.09
CA GLU A 39 -14.56 -22.27 1.71
C GLU A 39 -13.71 -21.16 1.11
N GLU A 40 -12.87 -21.57 0.16
CA GLU A 40 -12.22 -20.81 -0.93
C GLU A 40 -11.60 -19.45 -0.59
N GLU A 41 -10.30 -19.31 -0.84
CA GLU A 41 -9.60 -18.02 -0.86
C GLU A 41 -10.23 -17.12 -1.94
N GLU A 42 -11.28 -16.37 -1.59
CA GLU A 42 -11.91 -15.43 -2.51
C GLU A 42 -10.95 -14.26 -2.74
N GLY A 43 -10.27 -14.26 -3.88
CA GLY A 43 -9.33 -13.20 -4.24
C GLY A 43 -10.09 -11.92 -4.60
N ILE A 44 -10.10 -10.95 -3.68
CA ILE A 44 -10.78 -9.65 -3.83
C ILE A 44 -9.92 -8.72 -4.70
N ARG A 45 -10.53 -8.05 -5.69
CA ARG A 45 -9.82 -7.09 -6.55
C ARG A 45 -10.01 -5.67 -6.05
N HIS A 46 -8.92 -4.97 -5.78
CA HIS A 46 -8.90 -3.54 -5.46
C HIS A 46 -8.48 -2.75 -6.68
N GLU A 47 -9.12 -1.60 -6.91
CA GLU A 47 -8.67 -0.60 -7.88
C GLU A 47 -8.22 0.65 -7.12
N TYR A 48 -6.92 0.91 -7.14
CA TYR A 48 -6.33 2.05 -6.44
C TYR A 48 -6.26 3.29 -7.32
N LYS A 49 -6.58 4.43 -6.72
CA LYS A 49 -6.44 5.76 -7.33
C LYS A 49 -5.70 6.67 -6.37
N LEU A 50 -4.61 7.30 -6.85
CA LEU A 50 -3.85 8.25 -6.07
C LEU A 50 -4.24 9.69 -6.43
N HIS A 51 -4.79 10.40 -5.46
CA HIS A 51 -5.11 11.82 -5.53
C HIS A 51 -4.02 12.62 -4.82
N SER A 52 -3.41 13.59 -5.51
CA SER A 52 -2.48 14.52 -4.88
C SER A 52 -2.98 15.94 -5.08
N ILE A 53 -3.47 16.54 -4.00
CA ILE A 53 -3.98 17.92 -4.02
C ILE A 53 -2.84 18.92 -4.29
N LYS A 54 -1.63 18.61 -3.79
CA LYS A 54 -0.40 19.37 -4.04
C LYS A 54 0.71 18.41 -4.40
N SER A 55 1.46 18.72 -5.46
CA SER A 55 2.59 17.91 -5.88
C SER A 55 3.64 17.82 -4.78
N ILE A 56 3.83 16.62 -4.25
CA ILE A 56 4.94 16.32 -3.35
C ILE A 56 6.20 16.19 -4.19
N LEU A 57 7.18 17.06 -3.97
CA LEU A 57 8.46 17.01 -4.66
C LEU A 57 9.39 16.01 -3.97
N ALA A 58 10.06 15.19 -4.76
CA ALA A 58 11.02 14.20 -4.29
C ALA A 58 12.32 14.29 -5.08
N ARG A 59 13.41 13.90 -4.41
CA ARG A 59 14.76 13.87 -4.95
C ARG A 59 15.40 12.54 -4.61
N GLN A 60 16.11 11.98 -5.58
CA GLN A 60 17.02 10.87 -5.33
C GLN A 60 18.31 11.41 -4.69
N ILE A 61 18.73 10.79 -3.60
CA ILE A 61 19.97 11.10 -2.88
C ILE A 61 20.95 9.98 -3.16
N PHE A 62 22.15 10.31 -3.66
CA PHE A 62 23.21 9.34 -3.95
C PHE A 62 24.25 9.28 -2.84
N GLU A 63 24.55 10.43 -2.24
CA GLU A 63 25.57 10.58 -1.21
C GLU A 63 25.04 11.47 -0.09
N ILE A 64 25.44 11.14 1.15
CA ILE A 64 25.09 11.90 2.35
C ILE A 64 26.40 12.39 2.95
N PRO A 65 26.77 13.67 2.77
CA PRO A 65 27.95 14.20 3.44
C PRO A 65 27.67 14.28 4.95
N PHE A 66 28.59 13.75 5.76
CA PHE A 66 28.54 13.87 7.22
C PHE A 66 29.94 14.08 7.77
N SER A 67 30.06 14.90 8.82
CA SER A 67 31.32 15.14 9.52
C SER A 67 31.44 14.27 10.77
N HIS A 68 30.30 13.91 11.36
CA HIS A 68 30.24 13.05 12.54
C HIS A 68 29.08 12.05 12.44
N PRO A 69 29.25 10.77 12.83
CA PRO A 69 28.17 9.77 12.81
C PRO A 69 26.86 10.14 13.51
N LYS A 70 26.86 11.12 14.44
CA LYS A 70 25.65 11.56 15.15
C LYS A 70 24.70 12.34 14.23
N GLU A 71 25.25 12.99 13.20
CA GLU A 71 24.48 13.72 12.19
C GLU A 71 23.62 12.77 11.36
N LEU A 72 24.09 11.53 11.15
CA LEU A 72 23.38 10.50 10.40
C LEU A 72 22.07 10.08 11.06
N ALA A 73 21.94 10.15 12.40
CA ALA A 73 20.71 9.77 13.08
C ALA A 73 19.52 10.63 12.61
N GLY A 74 19.74 11.93 12.43
CA GLY A 74 18.73 12.85 11.90
C GLY A 74 18.39 12.53 10.44
N VAL A 75 19.39 12.28 9.60
CA VAL A 75 19.18 11.94 8.19
C VAL A 75 18.45 10.61 8.03
N PHE A 76 18.83 9.58 8.79
CA PHE A 76 18.17 8.28 8.76
C PHE A 76 16.70 8.36 9.21
N SER A 77 16.36 9.26 10.12
CA SER A 77 14.96 9.45 10.50
C SER A 77 14.10 9.90 9.31
N ILE A 78 14.64 10.76 8.44
CA ILE A 78 13.96 11.23 7.23
C ILE A 78 13.93 10.12 6.18
N LEU A 79 15.06 9.44 5.97
CA LEU A 79 15.13 8.35 4.99
C LEU A 79 14.20 7.19 5.34
N ARG A 80 14.06 6.83 6.63
CA ARG A 80 13.11 5.82 7.08
C ARG A 80 11.67 6.22 6.81
N GLN A 81 11.31 7.48 7.07
CA GLN A 81 9.99 8.02 6.73
C GLN A 81 9.70 7.87 5.24
N PHE A 82 10.63 8.30 4.37
CA PHE A 82 10.47 8.16 2.92
C PHE A 82 10.41 6.69 2.48
N ALA A 83 11.24 5.82 3.04
CA ALA A 83 11.23 4.39 2.73
C ALA A 83 9.89 3.75 3.10
N HIS A 84 9.32 4.10 4.25
CA HIS A 84 8.05 3.56 4.72
C HIS A 84 6.87 4.06 3.88
N VAL A 85 6.80 5.36 3.59
CA VAL A 85 5.79 5.93 2.67
C VAL A 85 5.90 5.29 1.27
N SER A 86 7.13 5.10 0.78
CA SER A 86 7.38 4.41 -0.48
C SER A 86 6.90 2.96 -0.47
N ALA A 87 7.09 2.24 0.65
CA ALA A 87 6.62 0.87 0.81
C ALA A 87 5.08 0.79 0.80
N LEU A 88 4.40 1.68 1.54
CA LEU A 88 2.94 1.78 1.53
C LEU A 88 2.40 2.02 0.12
N PHE A 89 2.97 2.98 -0.61
CA PHE A 89 2.55 3.24 -1.99
C PHE A 89 2.86 2.09 -2.93
N LYS A 90 4.04 1.47 -2.83
CA LYS A 90 4.37 0.29 -3.64
C LYS A 90 3.44 -0.88 -3.34
N SER A 91 2.96 -1.04 -2.10
CA SER A 91 1.98 -2.09 -1.76
C SER A 91 0.66 -1.93 -2.51
N CYS A 92 0.26 -0.71 -2.87
CA CYS A 92 -0.98 -0.45 -3.61
C CYS A 92 -0.78 -0.43 -5.13
N PHE A 93 0.32 0.18 -5.58
CA PHE A 93 0.47 0.60 -6.97
C PHE A 93 1.58 -0.17 -7.72
N SER A 94 2.35 -1.02 -7.05
CA SER A 94 3.35 -1.84 -7.73
C SER A 94 2.69 -3.09 -8.34
N PRO A 95 2.98 -3.41 -9.62
CA PRO A 95 2.46 -4.64 -10.25
C PRO A 95 2.94 -5.92 -9.54
N VAL A 96 4.04 -5.87 -8.79
CA VAL A 96 4.64 -7.01 -8.08
C VAL A 96 3.97 -7.26 -6.71
N ALA A 97 3.18 -6.32 -6.19
CA ALA A 97 2.56 -6.44 -4.87
C ALA A 97 1.48 -7.55 -4.79
N GLY A 98 1.11 -8.16 -5.92
CA GLY A 98 0.22 -9.33 -5.98
C GLY A 98 0.85 -10.66 -5.57
N ILE A 99 2.18 -10.73 -5.38
CA ILE A 99 2.87 -11.97 -5.03
C ILE A 99 3.12 -11.99 -3.51
N ILE A 100 2.13 -12.45 -2.74
CA ILE A 100 2.44 -13.02 -1.42
C ILE A 100 2.99 -14.41 -1.72
N PRO A 101 4.27 -14.73 -1.42
CA PRO A 101 4.75 -16.09 -1.51
C PRO A 101 3.97 -16.90 -0.48
N LYS A 102 3.14 -17.83 -0.95
CA LYS A 102 2.49 -18.83 -0.10
C LYS A 102 3.61 -19.50 0.70
N THR A 103 3.65 -19.29 2.01
CA THR A 103 4.66 -19.90 2.87
C THR A 103 4.41 -21.39 2.84
N GLU A 104 5.32 -22.11 2.20
CA GLU A 104 5.34 -23.56 2.10
C GLU A 104 5.69 -24.15 3.47
N ASP A 105 4.70 -24.41 4.31
CA ASP A 105 4.88 -25.35 5.41
C ASP A 105 4.74 -26.78 4.88
N SER A 106 5.86 -27.49 5.01
CA SER A 106 6.12 -28.79 4.40
C SER A 106 5.56 -29.99 5.19
N VAL A 107 5.32 -31.08 4.45
CA VAL A 107 5.23 -32.51 4.84
C VAL A 107 4.02 -32.89 5.73
N VAL A 108 3.13 -33.84 5.41
CA VAL A 108 3.31 -35.20 4.88
C VAL A 108 1.99 -35.73 4.25
N ALA A 109 2.13 -36.59 3.24
CA ALA A 109 1.21 -37.64 2.76
C ALA A 109 0.42 -37.36 1.47
N ALA A 110 1.00 -37.82 0.35
CA ALA A 110 0.31 -38.15 -0.89
C ALA A 110 -0.64 -39.37 -0.68
N PRO A 111 -1.62 -39.61 -1.58
CA PRO A 111 -1.27 -40.28 -2.83
C PRO A 111 -1.97 -39.74 -4.10
N LEU A 112 -1.17 -39.73 -5.17
CA LEU A 112 -1.50 -40.10 -6.56
C LEU A 112 -2.70 -39.43 -7.26
N GLY A 113 -2.35 -38.47 -8.10
CA GLY A 113 -3.12 -38.12 -9.29
C GLY A 113 -2.26 -37.23 -10.18
N ASP A 114 -1.84 -37.74 -11.34
CA ASP A 114 -1.13 -36.99 -12.37
C ASP A 114 -1.97 -35.79 -12.81
N LYS A 115 -1.77 -34.64 -12.16
CA LYS A 115 -2.07 -33.34 -12.74
C LYS A 115 -0.72 -32.70 -12.97
N GLU A 116 -0.35 -32.57 -14.24
CA GLU A 116 0.57 -31.50 -14.64
C GLU A 116 0.08 -30.22 -13.94
N MET A 117 0.84 -29.76 -12.94
CA MET A 117 0.66 -28.42 -12.42
C MET A 117 1.12 -27.53 -13.56
N ASP A 118 0.14 -26.96 -14.26
CA ASP A 118 0.33 -26.08 -15.39
C ASP A 118 1.21 -24.90 -14.95
N LEU A 119 2.49 -24.98 -15.31
CA LEU A 119 3.50 -23.98 -14.96
C LEU A 119 3.13 -22.63 -15.58
N ASP A 120 2.40 -22.65 -16.70
CA ASP A 120 1.91 -21.45 -17.37
C ASP A 120 0.76 -20.81 -16.60
N ALA A 121 -0.06 -21.57 -15.87
CA ALA A 121 -1.07 -21.01 -14.97
C ALA A 121 -0.46 -20.40 -13.69
N PHE A 122 0.71 -20.87 -13.28
CA PHE A 122 1.48 -20.32 -12.16
C PHE A 122 2.29 -19.07 -12.57
N LEU A 123 2.77 -19.03 -13.82
CA LEU A 123 3.52 -17.92 -14.41
C LEU A 123 2.63 -16.90 -15.15
N ALA A 124 1.35 -17.21 -15.36
CA ALA A 124 0.37 -16.24 -15.81
C ALA A 124 0.29 -15.16 -14.74
N ASP A 125 1.03 -14.07 -14.97
CA ASP A 125 0.88 -12.80 -14.30
C ASP A 125 -0.61 -12.59 -14.05
N GLY A 126 -0.96 -12.20 -12.82
CA GLY A 126 -2.31 -12.13 -12.26
C GLY A 126 -3.26 -11.12 -12.93
N ASN A 127 -3.19 -11.00 -14.25
CA ASN A 127 -3.95 -10.13 -15.11
C ASN A 127 -4.92 -10.88 -16.04
N ASP A 128 -4.77 -12.20 -16.27
CA ASP A 128 -5.68 -12.93 -17.17
C ASP A 128 -6.03 -14.33 -16.65
N THR A 129 -6.89 -14.39 -15.64
CA THR A 129 -7.84 -15.51 -15.52
C THR A 129 -9.23 -14.96 -15.27
N ALA A 130 -10.11 -15.22 -16.24
CA ALA A 130 -11.50 -14.86 -16.23
C ALA A 130 -12.20 -15.44 -15.00
N ASP A 131 -12.40 -14.59 -14.00
CA ASP A 131 -13.21 -14.87 -12.82
C ASP A 131 -14.26 -13.76 -12.70
N GLY A 132 -15.52 -14.17 -12.64
CA GLY A 132 -16.69 -13.43 -13.12
C GLY A 132 -17.02 -12.15 -12.38
N ALA A 133 -17.59 -11.19 -13.12
CA ALA A 133 -18.58 -10.15 -12.77
C ALA A 133 -18.47 -9.33 -11.45
N ALA A 134 -17.50 -9.57 -10.57
CA ALA A 134 -17.31 -8.81 -9.35
C ALA A 134 -16.64 -7.47 -9.69
N GLN A 135 -17.34 -6.37 -9.42
CA GLN A 135 -16.78 -5.04 -9.59
C GLN A 135 -15.59 -4.86 -8.64
N PRO A 136 -14.45 -4.34 -9.11
CA PRO A 136 -13.31 -4.09 -8.26
C PRO A 136 -13.67 -3.06 -7.18
N VAL A 137 -13.15 -3.25 -5.98
CA VAL A 137 -13.35 -2.35 -4.84
C VAL A 137 -12.52 -1.08 -5.09
N PRO A 138 -13.13 0.10 -5.26
CA PRO A 138 -12.39 1.33 -5.42
C PRO A 138 -11.73 1.73 -4.10
N VAL A 139 -10.43 2.01 -4.13
CA VAL A 139 -9.66 2.53 -3.00
C VAL A 139 -9.00 3.84 -3.41
N ASP A 140 -9.52 4.93 -2.89
CA ASP A 140 -8.99 6.27 -3.13
C ASP A 140 -7.96 6.61 -2.07
N ILE A 141 -6.73 6.86 -2.50
CA ILE A 141 -5.60 7.24 -1.65
C ILE A 141 -5.29 8.70 -1.92
N SER A 142 -5.15 9.50 -0.88
CA SER A 142 -4.71 10.89 -0.97
C SER A 142 -3.40 11.08 -0.21
N ALA A 143 -2.52 11.91 -0.75
CA ALA A 143 -1.20 12.17 -0.17
C ALA A 143 -0.91 13.67 -0.13
N THR A 144 -0.61 14.18 1.06
CA THR A 144 -0.27 15.59 1.30
C THR A 144 0.90 15.72 2.26
N GLU A 145 1.67 16.79 2.14
CA GLU A 145 2.66 17.17 3.14
C GLU A 145 1.93 17.70 4.39
N GLY A 146 2.15 17.03 5.51
CA GLY A 146 1.62 17.38 6.83
C GLY A 146 2.48 18.41 7.55
N GLN A 147 2.12 18.72 8.79
CA GLN A 147 2.88 19.66 9.61
C GLN A 147 4.26 19.08 9.97
N SER A 148 5.27 19.94 10.16
CA SER A 148 6.62 19.55 10.60
C SER A 148 7.35 18.54 9.67
N GLY A 149 6.95 18.45 8.39
CA GLY A 149 7.53 17.53 7.42
C GLY A 149 7.04 16.08 7.55
N ALA A 150 5.90 15.85 8.21
CA ALA A 150 5.19 14.58 8.17
C ALA A 150 4.51 14.37 6.80
N PHE A 151 4.17 13.12 6.47
CA PHE A 151 3.29 12.81 5.33
C PHE A 151 1.91 12.44 5.84
N THR A 152 0.89 13.18 5.43
CA THR A 152 -0.50 12.82 5.73
C THR A 152 -1.04 12.00 4.57
N LEU A 153 -1.51 10.79 4.88
CA LEU A 153 -2.15 9.87 3.95
C LEU A 153 -3.62 9.72 4.35
N GLY A 154 -4.51 9.88 3.39
CA GLY A 154 -5.95 9.65 3.56
C GLY A 154 -6.39 8.51 2.66
N VAL A 155 -7.19 7.58 3.16
CA VAL A 155 -7.63 6.39 2.44
C VAL A 155 -9.12 6.25 2.61
N ILE A 156 -9.82 6.10 1.48
CA ILE A 156 -11.28 6.05 1.42
C ILE A 156 -11.68 4.84 0.58
N PHE A 157 -12.59 4.03 1.11
CA PHE A 157 -13.06 2.80 0.45
C PHE A 157 -14.47 2.41 0.92
N PRO A 158 -15.25 1.68 0.11
CA PRO A 158 -16.60 1.26 0.50
C PRO A 158 -16.58 0.10 1.50
N GLN A 159 -17.54 0.11 2.42
CA GLN A 159 -17.79 -1.01 3.35
C GLN A 159 -18.17 -2.29 2.61
N LYS A 160 -17.94 -3.46 3.24
CA LYS A 160 -18.31 -4.76 2.64
C LYS A 160 -19.82 -4.90 2.42
N THR A 161 -20.63 -4.27 3.27
CA THR A 161 -22.10 -4.24 3.18
C THR A 161 -22.62 -3.37 2.02
N GLY A 162 -21.77 -2.51 1.43
CA GLY A 162 -22.13 -1.58 0.37
C GLY A 162 -23.02 -0.41 0.81
N GLN A 163 -23.31 -0.26 2.11
CA GLN A 163 -24.20 0.79 2.64
C GLN A 163 -23.47 1.98 3.27
N GLY A 164 -22.16 2.12 3.03
CA GLY A 164 -21.37 3.23 3.57
C GLY A 164 -19.93 3.22 3.09
N VAL A 165 -19.21 4.27 3.45
CA VAL A 165 -17.79 4.46 3.17
C VAL A 165 -17.01 4.46 4.48
N VAL A 166 -15.80 3.93 4.44
CA VAL A 166 -14.81 4.05 5.51
C VAL A 166 -13.74 5.03 5.05
N GLY A 167 -13.46 6.02 5.88
CA GLY A 167 -12.36 6.95 5.73
C GLY A 167 -11.37 6.76 6.87
N CYS A 168 -10.08 6.66 6.55
CA CYS A 168 -9.04 6.78 7.56
C CYS A 168 -7.95 7.74 7.09
N SER A 169 -7.39 8.49 8.02
CA SER A 169 -6.23 9.32 7.79
C SER A 169 -5.17 9.04 8.83
N PHE A 170 -3.92 9.02 8.38
CA PHE A 170 -2.78 8.81 9.23
C PHE A 170 -1.60 9.66 8.78
N GLU A 171 -0.75 10.01 9.74
CA GLU A 171 0.48 10.75 9.53
C GLU A 171 1.68 9.83 9.70
N VAL A 172 2.57 9.85 8.72
CA VAL A 172 3.88 9.21 8.78
C VAL A 172 4.91 10.29 9.10
N GLY A 173 5.33 10.33 10.36
CA GLY A 173 6.35 11.22 10.88
C GLY A 173 7.77 10.72 10.63
N ARG A 174 8.74 11.44 11.21
CA ARG A 174 10.15 11.04 11.17
C ARG A 174 10.33 9.67 11.82
N ASN A 175 11.32 8.93 11.35
CA ASN A 175 11.62 7.57 11.80
C ASN A 175 10.47 6.57 11.53
N ALA A 176 9.59 6.87 10.58
CA ALA A 176 8.40 6.08 10.27
C ALA A 176 7.43 5.92 11.46
N ASP A 177 7.35 6.93 12.33
CA ASP A 177 6.31 7.00 13.37
C ASP A 177 4.95 7.18 12.69
N ILE A 178 4.00 6.28 12.94
CA ILE A 178 2.66 6.31 12.34
C ILE A 178 1.67 6.75 13.40
N ARG A 179 0.81 7.71 13.05
CA ARG A 179 -0.27 8.17 13.92
C ARG A 179 -1.56 8.22 13.16
N VAL A 180 -2.62 7.61 13.68
CA VAL A 180 -3.94 7.71 13.08
C VAL A 180 -4.58 9.01 13.54
N THR A 181 -4.85 9.91 12.60
CA THR A 181 -5.44 11.23 12.87
C THR A 181 -6.95 11.21 12.77
N GLU A 182 -7.49 10.41 11.87
CA GLU A 182 -8.92 10.29 11.64
C GLU A 182 -9.28 8.85 11.30
N LEU A 183 -10.39 8.37 11.87
CA LEU A 183 -10.97 7.09 11.52
C LEU A 183 -12.49 7.26 11.61
N SER A 184 -13.17 7.13 10.48
CA SER A 184 -14.61 7.34 10.34
C SER A 184 -15.23 6.28 9.46
N ALA A 185 -16.45 5.89 9.82
CA ALA A 185 -17.34 5.06 9.01
C ALA A 185 -18.74 5.63 9.09
N ASP A 186 -19.47 5.60 7.98
CA ASP A 186 -20.82 6.18 7.88
C ASP A 186 -21.82 5.56 8.86
N ASP A 187 -21.63 4.30 9.23
CA ASP A 187 -22.50 3.57 10.16
C ASP A 187 -22.09 3.75 11.65
N GLY A 188 -20.97 4.42 11.91
CA GLY A 188 -20.42 4.65 13.24
C GLY A 188 -19.98 3.39 13.99
N LYS A 189 -19.92 2.22 13.33
CA LYS A 189 -19.62 0.92 13.95
C LYS A 189 -18.25 0.37 13.57
N LEU A 190 -17.23 1.22 13.53
CA LEU A 190 -15.87 0.70 13.52
C LEU A 190 -15.56 0.14 14.92
N GLY A 191 -15.61 -1.18 15.06
CA GLY A 191 -15.18 -1.90 16.27
C GLY A 191 -13.67 -1.87 16.49
N LEU A 192 -13.00 -0.80 16.06
CA LEU A 192 -11.55 -0.69 15.96
C LEU A 192 -11.06 0.58 16.67
N ASP A 193 -10.04 0.39 17.52
CA ASP A 193 -9.31 1.47 18.14
C ASP A 193 -8.24 2.01 17.19
N ALA A 194 -7.99 3.33 17.24
CA ALA A 194 -6.94 3.97 16.44
C ALA A 194 -5.57 3.29 16.64
N ASN A 195 -5.28 2.83 17.87
CA ASN A 195 -4.05 2.12 18.20
C ASN A 195 -3.88 0.80 17.42
N GLY A 196 -4.96 0.03 17.23
CA GLY A 196 -4.92 -1.20 16.46
C GLY A 196 -4.55 -0.95 15.00
N LEU A 197 -5.08 0.13 14.42
CA LEU A 197 -4.75 0.55 13.06
C LEU A 197 -3.31 1.06 12.93
N GLU A 198 -2.83 1.84 13.90
CA GLU A 198 -1.42 2.28 13.95
C GLU A 198 -0.46 1.09 13.94
N TRP A 199 -0.72 0.09 14.79
CA TRP A 199 0.07 -1.14 14.85
C TRP A 199 0.01 -1.95 13.56
N ALA A 200 -1.16 -2.07 12.96
CA ALA A 200 -1.33 -2.79 11.70
C ALA A 200 -0.52 -2.15 10.57
N LEU A 201 -0.53 -0.82 10.46
CA LEU A 201 0.26 -0.09 9.48
C LEU A 201 1.77 -0.17 9.78
N ALA A 202 2.15 -0.07 11.06
CA ALA A 202 3.56 -0.10 11.46
C ALA A 202 4.23 -1.46 11.20
N ILE A 203 3.51 -2.56 11.42
CA ILE A 203 4.01 -3.91 11.18
C ILE A 203 3.85 -4.31 9.73
N GLY A 204 2.65 -4.14 9.17
CA GLY A 204 2.28 -4.71 7.88
C GLY A 204 2.86 -3.96 6.69
N SER A 205 3.00 -2.63 6.78
CA SER A 205 3.40 -1.76 5.65
C SER A 205 2.64 -2.03 4.33
N ASP A 206 1.50 -2.70 4.39
CA ASP A 206 0.64 -3.07 3.26
C ASP A 206 -0.74 -2.49 3.48
N LEU A 207 -1.03 -1.43 2.72
CA LEU A 207 -2.27 -0.71 2.86
C LEU A 207 -3.46 -1.51 2.29
N GLY A 208 -3.23 -2.40 1.32
CA GLY A 208 -4.29 -3.25 0.77
C GLY A 208 -4.83 -4.24 1.80
N ILE A 209 -3.94 -4.89 2.54
CA ILE A 209 -4.32 -5.81 3.62
C ILE A 209 -5.06 -5.07 4.74
N VAL A 210 -4.59 -3.87 5.11
CA VAL A 210 -5.24 -3.04 6.14
C VAL A 210 -6.63 -2.59 5.70
N VAL A 211 -6.81 -2.20 4.43
CA VAL A 211 -8.13 -1.86 3.87
C VAL A 211 -9.07 -3.05 3.98
N GLU A 212 -8.64 -4.25 3.59
CA GLU A 212 -9.50 -5.44 3.70
C GLU A 212 -9.85 -5.79 5.14
N TRP A 213 -8.87 -5.71 6.04
CA TRP A 213 -9.09 -5.93 7.46
C TRP A 213 -10.12 -4.95 8.05
N LEU A 214 -10.09 -3.68 7.62
CA LEU A 214 -11.10 -2.67 8.00
C LEU A 214 -12.46 -2.96 7.36
N ARG A 215 -12.50 -3.36 6.08
CA ARG A 215 -13.75 -3.71 5.38
C ARG A 215 -14.46 -4.93 5.96
N GLN A 216 -13.71 -5.88 6.54
CA GLN A 216 -14.31 -7.04 7.22
C GLN A 216 -14.90 -6.71 8.60
N ARG A 217 -14.49 -5.58 9.19
CA ARG A 217 -14.88 -5.14 10.54
C ARG A 217 -15.90 -4.01 10.54
N SER A 218 -16.27 -3.50 9.37
CA SER A 218 -17.36 -2.53 9.13
C SER A 218 -18.53 -3.23 8.47
#